data_AF-A0A9D6E7I1-F1
#
_entry.id   AF-A0A9D6E7I1-F1
#
_cell.length_a   1.000
_cell.length_b   1.000
_cell.length_c   1.000
_cell.angle_alpha   90.00
_cell.angle_beta   90.00
_cell.angle_gamma   90.00
#
_symmetry.space_group_name_H-M   'P 1'
#
loop_
_entity.id
_entity.type
_entity.pdbx_description
1 polymer ?
#
loop_
_entity_poly.entity_id
_entity_poly.type
_entity_poly.pdbx_seq_one_letter_code
_entity_poly.pdbx_strand_id
1 'polypeptide(L)'
;MEALEPIINLLIFLTALSVAAERLTNVIKLRNPDLKDEKATKLTAKEREERITNRGVLTGVALALVLKADLIGALNRLDAPWETLGWVRIHGSAWVWAPEATGVVTVFFAVLGSAITGTALGFGSKFWHEVLDAVLELRNMAKLRNQGTRSRLPGGQGGGGT
;
A
#
# COMPACT_ATOMS: atom_id res chain seq x y z
N MET A 1 -19.32 12.99 -4.08
CA MET A 1 -18.66 12.02 -3.18
C MET A 1 -18.10 10.82 -3.95
N GLU A 2 -18.63 10.49 -5.13
CA GLU A 2 -18.19 9.38 -5.99
C GLU A 2 -16.73 9.46 -6.49
N ALA A 3 -16.16 10.66 -6.67
CA ALA A 3 -14.80 10.80 -7.21
C ALA A 3 -13.68 10.32 -6.26
N LEU A 4 -13.94 10.21 -4.95
CA LEU A 4 -12.94 9.79 -3.95
C LEU A 4 -13.08 8.32 -3.55
N GLU A 5 -14.22 7.71 -3.84
CA GLU A 5 -14.55 6.33 -3.48
C GLU A 5 -13.48 5.31 -3.95
N PRO A 6 -12.94 5.38 -5.18
CA PRO A 6 -11.92 4.43 -5.62
C PRO A 6 -10.61 4.52 -4.82
N ILE A 7 -10.24 5.74 -4.40
CA ILE A 7 -9.05 5.96 -3.57
C ILE A 7 -9.28 5.44 -2.15
N ILE A 8 -10.49 5.65 -1.61
CA ILE A 8 -10.87 5.14 -0.29
C ILE A 8 -10.84 3.61 -0.28
N ASN A 9 -11.37 2.95 -1.32
CA ASN A 9 -11.34 1.49 -1.43
C ASN A 9 -9.91 0.94 -1.47
N LEU A 10 -9.02 1.59 -2.22
CA LEU A 10 -7.61 1.25 -2.24
C LEU A 10 -6.96 1.42 -0.87
N LEU A 11 -7.23 2.52 -0.17
CA LEU A 11 -6.69 2.77 1.16
C LEU A 11 -7.15 1.72 2.17
N ILE A 12 -8.45 1.41 2.19
CA ILE A 12 -9.02 0.36 3.06
C ILE A 12 -8.34 -0.98 2.79
N PHE A 13 -8.19 -1.34 1.50
CA PHE A 13 -7.53 -2.56 1.08
C PHE A 13 -6.07 -2.64 1.58
N LEU A 14 -5.29 -1.59 1.36
CA LEU A 14 -3.89 -1.52 1.81
C LEU A 14 -3.78 -1.52 3.33
N THR A 15 -4.68 -0.83 4.04
CA THR A 15 -4.72 -0.85 5.52
C THR A 15 -5.01 -2.25 6.05
N ALA A 16 -6.00 -2.95 5.49
CA ALA A 16 -6.32 -4.31 5.90
C ALA A 16 -5.13 -5.27 5.71
N LEU A 17 -4.47 -5.19 4.56
CA LEU A 17 -3.25 -5.96 4.28
C LEU A 17 -2.09 -5.58 5.21
N SER A 18 -1.95 -4.30 5.56
CA SER A 18 -0.89 -3.80 6.45
C SER A 18 -1.07 -4.35 7.87
N VAL A 19 -2.30 -4.34 8.38
CA VAL A 19 -2.63 -4.95 9.68
C VAL A 19 -2.36 -6.46 9.65
N ALA A 20 -2.74 -7.16 8.58
CA ALA A 20 -2.47 -8.59 8.44
C ALA A 20 -0.96 -8.91 8.41
N ALA A 21 -0.19 -8.14 7.64
CA ALA A 21 1.27 -8.27 7.54
C ALA A 21 1.94 -8.03 8.89
N GLU A 22 1.50 -7.01 9.63
CA GLU A 22 2.01 -6.70 10.96
C GLU A 22 1.74 -7.85 11.95
N ARG A 23 0.50 -8.36 11.98
CA ARG A 23 0.13 -9.50 12.85
C ARG A 23 0.95 -10.73 12.54
N LEU A 24 1.14 -11.05 11.26
CA LEU A 24 1.97 -12.19 10.85
C LEU A 24 3.43 -11.99 11.23
N THR A 25 3.96 -10.79 11.00
CA THR A 25 5.33 -10.42 11.39
C THR A 25 5.53 -10.57 12.89
N ASN A 26 4.56 -10.14 13.71
CA ASN A 26 4.61 -10.27 15.16
C ASN A 26 4.59 -11.74 15.60
N VAL A 27 3.79 -12.60 14.97
CA VAL A 27 3.79 -14.06 15.24
C VAL A 27 5.16 -14.67 14.92
N ILE A 28 5.77 -14.29 13.79
CA ILE A 28 7.10 -14.78 13.39
C ILE A 28 8.18 -14.27 14.35
N LYS A 29 8.10 -13.00 14.77
CA LYS A 29 9.00 -12.42 15.79
C LYS A 29 8.92 -13.18 17.12
N LEU A 30 7.72 -13.52 17.59
CA LEU A 30 7.51 -14.25 18.85
C LEU A 30 8.10 -15.66 18.85
N ARG A 31 8.33 -16.26 17.66
CA ARG A 31 8.98 -17.56 17.52
C ARG A 31 10.51 -17.50 17.57
N ASN A 32 11.11 -16.30 17.56
CA ASN A 32 12.57 -16.17 17.54
C ASN A 32 13.10 -15.44 18.81
N PRO A 33 13.74 -16.16 19.75
CA PRO A 33 14.14 -15.60 21.04
C PRO A 33 15.17 -14.47 20.92
N ASP A 34 16.04 -14.50 19.90
CA ASP A 34 17.07 -13.47 19.64
C ASP A 34 16.50 -12.08 19.33
N LEU A 35 15.24 -12.00 18.92
CA LEU A 35 14.55 -10.72 18.68
C LEU A 35 13.70 -10.26 19.86
N LYS A 36 13.32 -11.21 20.72
CA LYS A 36 12.43 -10.98 21.86
C LYS A 36 13.20 -10.35 23.02
N ASP A 37 14.38 -10.86 23.34
CA ASP A 37 15.16 -10.40 24.50
C ASP A 37 16.38 -9.57 24.09
N GLU A 38 16.25 -8.25 24.31
CA GLU A 38 17.31 -7.27 24.09
C GLU A 38 18.57 -7.56 24.92
N LYS A 39 18.41 -8.23 26.07
CA LYS A 39 19.51 -8.61 26.98
C LYS A 39 20.14 -9.97 26.67
N ALA A 40 19.49 -10.80 25.84
CA ALA A 40 19.98 -12.15 25.54
C ALA A 40 21.01 -12.18 24.40
N THR A 41 21.09 -11.10 23.61
CA THR A 41 21.85 -11.09 22.36
C THR A 41 22.94 -10.03 22.41
N LYS A 42 24.18 -10.38 22.01
CA LYS A 42 25.31 -9.44 21.89
C LYS A 42 25.21 -8.45 20.72
N LEU A 43 24.05 -8.39 20.04
CA LEU A 43 23.83 -7.53 18.88
C LEU A 43 23.70 -6.07 19.30
N THR A 44 24.25 -5.18 18.50
CA THR A 44 24.01 -3.75 18.66
C THR A 44 22.55 -3.41 18.39
N ALA A 45 22.02 -2.33 18.98
CA ALA A 45 20.64 -1.89 18.76
C ALA A 45 20.32 -1.69 17.27
N LYS A 46 21.31 -1.21 16.50
CA LYS A 46 21.20 -0.99 15.05
C LYS A 46 21.03 -2.29 14.25
N GLU A 47 21.83 -3.31 14.53
CA GLU A 47 21.74 -4.62 13.86
C GLU A 47 20.41 -5.33 14.18
N ARG A 48 19.89 -5.13 15.39
CA ARG A 48 18.57 -5.65 15.78
C ARG A 48 17.45 -4.97 14.99
N GLU A 49 17.49 -3.64 14.84
CA GLU A 49 16.52 -2.90 14.03
C GLU A 49 16.53 -3.37 12.57
N GLU A 50 17.72 -3.55 11.98
CA GLU A 50 17.87 -4.02 10.60
C GLU A 50 17.29 -5.44 10.41
N ARG A 51 17.58 -6.36 11.34
CA ARG A 51 17.04 -7.73 11.30
C ARG A 51 15.52 -7.75 11.44
N ILE A 52 14.97 -6.89 12.31
CA ILE A 52 13.53 -6.74 12.47
C ILE A 52 12.89 -6.21 11.18
N THR A 53 13.51 -5.20 10.56
CA THR A 53 13.03 -4.59 9.33
C THR A 53 13.08 -5.59 8.17
N ASN A 54 14.21 -6.27 7.95
CA ASN A 54 14.38 -7.26 6.88
C ASN A 54 13.39 -8.42 7.03
N ARG A 55 13.11 -8.87 8.26
CA ARG A 55 12.08 -9.90 8.49
C ARG A 55 10.67 -9.38 8.26
N GLY A 56 10.39 -8.13 8.60
CA GLY A 56 9.11 -7.47 8.28
C GLY A 56 8.88 -7.43 6.76
N VAL A 57 9.88 -6.96 6.01
CA VAL A 57 9.86 -6.95 4.53
C VAL A 57 9.67 -8.35 3.96
N LEU A 58 10.46 -9.33 4.41
CA LEU A 58 10.33 -10.70 3.93
C LEU A 58 8.94 -11.30 4.22
N THR A 59 8.41 -11.04 5.41
CA THR A 59 7.06 -11.49 5.81
C THR A 59 5.98 -10.82 4.97
N GLY A 60 6.11 -9.51 4.73
CA GLY A 60 5.20 -8.75 3.87
C GLY A 60 5.20 -9.27 2.43
N VAL A 61 6.39 -9.50 1.85
CA VAL A 61 6.56 -10.09 0.51
C VAL A 61 5.95 -11.49 0.44
N ALA A 62 6.25 -12.36 1.41
CA ALA A 62 5.68 -13.70 1.46
C ALA A 62 4.15 -13.68 1.55
N LEU A 63 3.59 -12.84 2.43
CA LEU A 63 2.15 -12.69 2.58
C LEU A 63 1.49 -12.20 1.28
N ALA A 64 2.05 -11.15 0.67
CA ALA A 64 1.52 -10.58 -0.56
C ALA A 64 1.57 -11.59 -1.72
N LEU A 65 2.64 -12.37 -1.84
CA LEU A 65 2.74 -13.43 -2.85
C LEU A 65 1.72 -14.54 -2.60
N VAL A 66 1.56 -15.01 -1.36
CA VAL A 66 0.56 -16.05 -1.03
C VAL A 66 -0.85 -15.58 -1.37
N LEU A 67 -1.18 -14.34 -1.05
CA LEU A 67 -2.50 -13.76 -1.31
C LEU A 67 -2.69 -13.25 -2.75
N LYS A 68 -1.66 -13.27 -3.60
CA LYS A 68 -1.64 -12.55 -4.90
C LYS A 68 -2.08 -11.09 -4.74
N ALA A 69 -1.59 -10.41 -3.71
CA ALA A 69 -1.89 -9.01 -3.45
C ALA A 69 -1.06 -8.11 -4.37
N ASP A 70 -1.45 -8.02 -5.63
CA ASP A 70 -0.77 -7.23 -6.66
C ASP A 70 -1.22 -5.76 -6.63
N LEU A 71 -0.33 -4.84 -6.24
CA LEU A 71 -0.62 -3.42 -6.22
C LEU A 71 -0.89 -2.85 -7.61
N ILE A 72 -0.19 -3.33 -8.64
CA ILE A 72 -0.38 -2.86 -10.01
C ILE A 72 -1.77 -3.27 -10.50
N GLY A 73 -2.16 -4.52 -10.23
CA GLY A 73 -3.52 -5.01 -10.45
C GLY A 73 -4.56 -4.20 -9.70
N ALA A 74 -4.34 -3.92 -8.41
CA ALA A 74 -5.26 -3.16 -7.57
C ALA A 74 -5.44 -1.71 -8.04
N LEU A 75 -4.37 -1.08 -8.53
CA LEU A 75 -4.43 0.26 -9.14
C LEU A 75 -5.24 0.29 -10.44
N ASN A 76 -5.33 -0.82 -11.16
CA ASN A 76 -6.15 -0.96 -12.36
C ASN A 76 -7.61 -1.34 -12.06
N ARG A 77 -7.94 -1.68 -10.80
CA ARG A 77 -9.29 -2.02 -10.29
C ARG A 77 -9.58 -1.30 -8.98
N LEU A 78 -9.56 0.04 -9.02
CA LEU A 78 -9.75 0.86 -7.82
C LEU A 78 -11.16 0.77 -7.22
N ASP A 79 -12.14 0.39 -8.04
CA ASP A 79 -13.51 0.13 -7.63
C ASP A 79 -13.62 -1.09 -6.70
N ALA A 80 -12.89 -2.17 -7.02
CA ALA A 80 -12.88 -3.41 -6.26
C ALA A 80 -11.47 -4.04 -6.16
N PRO A 81 -10.53 -3.42 -5.45
CA PRO A 81 -9.13 -3.85 -5.42
C PRO A 81 -8.97 -5.25 -4.81
N TRP A 82 -9.87 -5.67 -3.92
CA TRP A 82 -9.88 -7.01 -3.33
C TRP A 82 -10.16 -8.14 -4.33
N GLU A 83 -10.79 -7.86 -5.49
CA GLU A 83 -10.98 -8.88 -6.53
C GLU A 83 -9.67 -9.32 -7.18
N THR A 84 -8.62 -8.52 -7.01
CA THR A 84 -7.29 -8.86 -7.51
C THR A 84 -6.60 -9.94 -6.67
N LEU A 85 -7.11 -10.21 -5.46
CA LEU A 85 -6.59 -11.26 -4.59
C LEU A 85 -6.86 -12.67 -5.11
N GLY A 86 -5.96 -13.58 -4.74
CA GLY A 86 -6.07 -15.01 -4.98
C GLY A 86 -5.56 -15.46 -6.34
N TRP A 87 -4.76 -16.53 -6.33
CA TRP A 87 -4.31 -17.22 -7.55
C TRP A 87 -5.42 -18.01 -8.24
N VAL A 88 -6.46 -18.37 -7.48
CA VAL A 88 -7.62 -19.13 -7.95
C VAL A 88 -8.88 -18.38 -7.54
N ARG A 89 -9.82 -18.24 -8.46
CA ARG A 89 -11.12 -17.60 -8.26
C ARG A 89 -12.24 -18.63 -8.40
N ILE A 90 -13.34 -18.38 -7.71
CA ILE A 90 -14.57 -19.18 -7.82
C ILE A 90 -15.46 -18.48 -8.85
N HIS A 91 -15.75 -19.15 -9.96
CA HIS A 91 -16.71 -18.67 -10.96
C HIS A 91 -17.84 -19.70 -11.10
N GLY A 92 -19.02 -19.34 -10.60
CA GLY A 92 -20.12 -20.30 -10.44
C GLY A 92 -19.74 -21.41 -9.44
N SER A 93 -19.74 -22.66 -9.90
CA SER A 93 -19.35 -23.83 -9.10
C SER A 93 -17.93 -24.34 -9.38
N ALA A 94 -17.16 -23.62 -10.21
CA ALA A 94 -15.83 -24.06 -10.65
C ALA A 94 -14.70 -23.21 -10.07
N TRP A 95 -13.59 -23.88 -9.75
CA TRP A 95 -12.32 -23.25 -9.41
C TRP A 95 -11.54 -22.98 -10.68
N VAL A 96 -11.30 -21.70 -10.97
CA VAL A 96 -10.60 -21.27 -12.19
C VAL A 96 -9.37 -20.48 -11.79
N TRP A 97 -8.23 -20.75 -12.42
CA TRP A 97 -7.03 -19.94 -12.25
C TRP A 97 -7.32 -18.49 -12.61
N ALA A 98 -6.81 -17.57 -11.80
CA ALA A 98 -6.94 -16.15 -12.11
C ALA A 98 -6.31 -15.87 -13.49
N PRO A 99 -6.84 -14.96 -14.32
CA PRO A 99 -6.30 -14.68 -15.65
C PRO A 99 -4.81 -14.30 -15.62
N GLU A 100 -4.37 -13.67 -14.52
CA GLU A 100 -2.98 -13.29 -14.36
C GLU A 100 -2.07 -14.51 -14.09
N ALA A 101 -2.65 -15.65 -13.67
CA ALA A 101 -1.96 -16.90 -13.39
C ALA A 101 -1.83 -17.84 -14.61
N THR A 102 -2.47 -17.53 -15.75
CA THR A 102 -2.50 -18.44 -16.92
C THR A 102 -1.38 -18.21 -17.93
N GLY A 103 -0.67 -17.08 -17.88
CA GLY A 103 0.41 -16.74 -18.80
C GLY A 103 1.72 -16.40 -18.09
N VAL A 104 2.87 -16.72 -18.70
CA VAL A 104 4.20 -16.47 -18.11
C VAL A 104 4.43 -14.97 -17.84
N VAL A 105 4.10 -14.13 -18.82
CA VAL A 105 4.29 -12.67 -18.71
C VAL A 105 3.36 -12.08 -17.64
N THR A 106 2.09 -12.52 -17.60
CA THR A 106 1.12 -12.01 -16.63
C THR A 106 1.45 -12.46 -15.22
N VAL A 107 1.96 -13.69 -15.05
CA VAL A 107 2.45 -14.20 -13.76
C VAL A 107 3.64 -13.37 -13.29
N PHE A 108 4.57 -13.04 -14.18
CA PHE A 108 5.72 -12.21 -13.84
C PHE A 108 5.29 -10.84 -13.29
N PHE A 109 4.36 -10.16 -13.96
CA PHE A 109 3.84 -8.89 -13.48
C PHE A 109 3.07 -9.01 -12.16
N ALA A 110 2.26 -10.06 -12.00
CA ALA A 110 1.54 -10.30 -10.75
C ALA A 110 2.51 -10.57 -9.58
N VAL A 111 3.59 -11.31 -9.81
CA VAL A 111 4.65 -11.56 -8.82
C VAL A 111 5.39 -10.27 -8.48
N LEU A 112 5.76 -9.47 -9.49
CA LEU A 112 6.45 -8.21 -9.30
C LEU A 112 5.59 -7.22 -8.51
N GLY A 113 4.33 -7.05 -8.91
CA GLY A 113 3.39 -6.19 -8.20
C GLY A 113 3.12 -6.67 -6.78
N SER A 114 3.02 -7.98 -6.56
CA SER A 114 2.91 -8.56 -5.21
C SER A 114 4.16 -8.33 -4.36
N ALA A 115 5.36 -8.39 -4.95
CA ALA A 115 6.61 -8.08 -4.25
C ALA A 115 6.70 -6.61 -3.84
N ILE A 116 6.25 -5.69 -4.71
CA ILE A 116 6.13 -4.26 -4.39
C ILE A 116 5.15 -4.05 -3.24
N THR A 117 3.94 -4.63 -3.31
CA THR A 117 2.97 -4.58 -2.23
C THR A 117 3.58 -5.08 -0.93
N GLY A 118 4.15 -6.27 -0.95
CA GLY A 118 4.68 -6.89 0.27
C GLY A 118 5.86 -6.13 0.87
N THR A 119 6.68 -5.48 0.05
CA THR A 119 7.74 -4.58 0.54
C THR A 119 7.14 -3.37 1.25
N ALA A 120 6.13 -2.72 0.65
CA ALA A 120 5.41 -1.61 1.27
C ALA A 120 4.75 -2.02 2.60
N LEU A 121 4.07 -3.18 2.63
CA LEU A 121 3.45 -3.72 3.84
C LEU A 121 4.49 -4.04 4.92
N GLY A 122 5.66 -4.56 4.53
CA GLY A 122 6.71 -4.94 5.45
C GLY A 122 7.44 -3.77 6.10
N PHE A 123 7.44 -2.59 5.47
CA PHE A 123 7.86 -1.34 6.11
C PHE A 123 6.84 -0.81 7.12
N GLY A 124 5.58 -1.25 7.05
CA GLY A 124 4.55 -0.98 8.05
C GLY A 124 4.29 0.52 8.24
N SER A 125 4.52 1.04 9.45
CA SER A 125 4.26 2.45 9.79
C SER A 125 5.12 3.43 9.00
N LYS A 126 6.36 3.08 8.62
CA LYS A 126 7.23 3.95 7.81
C LYS A 126 6.60 4.25 6.45
N PHE A 127 6.02 3.24 5.80
CA PHE A 127 5.28 3.41 4.55
C PHE A 127 4.08 4.35 4.72
N TRP A 128 3.27 4.17 5.76
CA TRP A 128 2.12 5.04 6.00
C TRP A 128 2.51 6.49 6.32
N HIS A 129 3.62 6.71 7.02
CA HIS A 129 4.15 8.05 7.23
C HIS A 129 4.50 8.72 5.90
N GLU A 130 5.24 8.03 5.02
CA GLU A 130 5.59 8.55 3.69
C GLU A 130 4.35 8.82 2.82
N VAL A 131 3.34 7.95 2.86
CA VAL A 131 2.08 8.16 2.14
C VAL A 131 1.32 9.38 2.67
N LEU A 132 1.22 9.54 3.99
CA LEU A 132 0.54 10.67 4.60
C LEU A 132 1.26 11.99 4.30
N ASP A 133 2.58 12.00 4.38
CA ASP A 133 3.41 13.16 4.07
C ASP A 133 3.22 13.57 2.61
N ALA A 134 3.29 12.63 1.67
CA ALA A 134 3.03 12.89 0.25
C ALA A 134 1.62 13.46 -0.01
N VAL A 135 0.60 12.93 0.67
CA VAL A 135 -0.79 13.43 0.56
C VAL A 135 -0.90 14.86 1.10
N LEU A 136 -0.23 15.17 2.21
CA LEU A 136 -0.22 16.50 2.80
C LEU A 136 0.52 17.51 1.91
N GLU A 137 1.64 17.11 1.31
CA GLU A 137 2.37 17.92 0.34
C GLU A 137 1.53 18.24 -0.89
N LEU A 138 0.88 17.23 -1.48
CA LEU A 138 -0.02 17.42 -2.62
C LEU A 138 -1.18 18.36 -2.28
N ARG A 139 -1.76 18.24 -1.08
CA ARG A 139 -2.80 19.15 -0.59
C ARG A 139 -2.27 20.58 -0.49
N ASN A 140 -1.06 20.77 0.01
CA ASN A 140 -0.43 22.09 0.14
C ASN A 140 -0.16 22.71 -1.24
N MET A 141 0.35 21.93 -2.20
CA MET A 141 0.54 22.38 -3.58
C MET A 141 -0.78 22.75 -4.26
N ALA A 142 -1.84 21.98 -4.05
CA ALA A 142 -3.18 22.28 -4.58
C ALA A 142 -3.76 23.59 -4.00
N LYS A 143 -3.56 23.85 -2.70
CA LYS A 143 -3.95 25.11 -2.06
C LYS A 143 -3.20 26.30 -2.65
N LEU A 144 -1.88 26.18 -2.83
CA LEU A 144 -1.04 27.23 -3.42
C LEU A 144 -1.44 27.52 -4.86
N ARG A 145 -1.71 26.48 -5.67
CA ARG A 145 -2.23 26.63 -7.03
C ARG A 145 -3.54 27.41 -7.05
N ASN A 146 -4.51 27.02 -6.21
CA ASN A 146 -5.82 27.69 -6.15
C ASN A 146 -5.73 29.16 -5.67
N GLN A 147 -4.77 29.49 -4.79
CA GLN A 147 -4.51 30.87 -4.38
C GLN A 147 -3.85 31.69 -5.51
N GLY A 148 -2.88 31.11 -6.21
CA GLY A 148 -2.23 31.75 -7.37
C GLY A 148 -3.17 31.96 -8.57
N THR A 149 -4.17 31.08 -8.75
CA THR A 149 -5.23 31.27 -9.76
C THR A 149 -6.22 32.37 -9.36
N ARG A 150 -6.55 32.51 -8.07
CA ARG A 150 -7.44 33.57 -7.58
C ARG A 150 -6.80 34.96 -7.64
N SER A 151 -5.49 35.09 -7.44
CA SER A 151 -4.78 36.37 -7.53
C SER A 151 -4.53 36.85 -8.98
N ARG A 152 -4.83 36.01 -9.99
CA ARG A 152 -4.71 36.36 -11.42
C ARG A 152 -6.04 36.69 -12.12
N LEU A 153 -7.17 36.58 -11.43
CA LEU A 153 -8.43 37.11 -11.95
C LEU A 153 -8.45 38.62 -11.71
N PRO A 154 -8.46 39.48 -12.77
CA PRO A 154 -8.67 40.90 -12.57
C PRO A 154 -10.07 41.08 -11.99
N GLY A 155 -10.16 41.83 -10.89
CA GLY A 155 -11.43 42.27 -10.34
C GLY A 155 -12.28 42.87 -11.46
N GLY A 156 -13.42 42.24 -11.70
CA GLY A 156 -14.41 42.71 -12.66
C GLY A 156 -14.77 44.15 -12.35
N GLN A 157 -14.51 45.00 -13.33
CA GLN A 157 -14.96 46.37 -13.47
C GLN A 157 -16.49 46.41 -13.27
N GLY A 158 -16.95 46.95 -12.15
CA GLY A 158 -18.35 47.27 -11.90
C GLY A 158 -18.55 48.77 -12.02
N GLY A 159 -18.76 49.25 -13.26
CA GLY A 159 -19.21 50.61 -13.51
C GLY A 159 -20.65 50.80 -13.00
N GLY A 160 -20.86 51.87 -12.25
CA GLY A 160 -22.17 52.37 -11.85
C GLY A 160 -22.15 53.87 -12.03
N GLY A 161 -22.73 54.33 -13.14
CA GLY A 161 -22.83 55.73 -13.50
C GLY A 161 -23.84 56.49 -12.64
N THR A 162 -23.54 57.77 -12.44
CA THR A 162 -24.50 58.87 -12.46
C THR A 162 -23.83 60.06 -13.13
#